data_AF-A0A6A6K2V1-F1
#
_entry.id   AF-A0A6A6K2V1-F1
#
_cell.length_a   1.000
_cell.length_b   1.000
_cell.length_c   1.000
_cell.angle_alpha   90.00
_cell.angle_beta   90.00
_cell.angle_gamma   90.00
#
_symmetry.space_group_name_H-M   'P 1'
#
loop_
_entity.id
_entity.type
_entity.pdbx_description
1 polymer ?
#
loop_
_entity_poly.entity_id
_entity_poly.type
_entity_poly.pdbx_seq_one_letter_code
_entity_poly.pdbx_strand_id
1 'polypeptide(L)'
;MYEKSLGNKSPWAAYLQLLPDRECLPLVWTLDEVDHLLPGTELHKIVKEDKALIYDDWKESIMPLVDALHLVPDFFGAEQYFAARTLVASRSFQIDDYHGFGMVPLADLFNHKTQAEDVHFTCGTFDSKSDDEDEEGNNNDSYTESAVNGEPANALGCTSDDSNVLEMIMVKDVKTGAEIFNTYGFAGNAALLHRYGFTEPDNPYDIVNIDLELVLYWSSSLFSGRYSRARLSFGEN
;
A
#
# COMPACT_ATOMS: atom_id res chain seq x y z
N MET A 1 16.37 1.96 -7.88
CA MET A 1 17.15 2.94 -8.68
C MET A 1 18.50 2.39 -9.09
N TYR A 2 19.36 1.97 -8.15
CA TYR A 2 20.70 1.42 -8.46
C TYR A 2 20.67 0.28 -9.47
N GLU A 3 19.90 -0.78 -9.23
CA GLU A 3 19.77 -1.90 -10.17
C GLU A 3 19.27 -1.47 -11.57
N LYS A 4 18.32 -0.52 -11.65
CA LYS A 4 17.89 0.06 -12.93
C LYS A 4 19.06 0.78 -13.65
N SER A 5 19.94 1.47 -12.91
CA SER A 5 21.10 2.18 -13.49
C SER A 5 22.15 1.26 -14.11
N LEU A 6 22.19 -0.01 -13.70
CA LEU A 6 23.10 -1.02 -14.25
C LEU A 6 22.63 -1.57 -15.61
N GLY A 7 21.37 -1.33 -15.98
CA GLY A 7 20.76 -1.85 -17.21
C GLY A 7 20.94 -3.37 -17.31
N ASN A 8 21.43 -3.84 -18.46
CA ASN A 8 21.64 -5.28 -18.73
C ASN A 8 22.68 -5.97 -17.83
N LYS A 9 23.43 -5.22 -17.01
CA LYS A 9 24.37 -5.79 -16.03
C LYS A 9 23.69 -6.18 -14.71
N SER A 10 22.47 -5.70 -14.46
CA SER A 10 21.72 -6.07 -13.27
C SER A 10 21.27 -7.53 -13.36
N PRO A 11 21.38 -8.33 -12.27
CA PRO A 11 20.74 -9.65 -12.21
C PRO A 11 19.22 -9.56 -12.37
N TRP A 12 18.63 -8.40 -12.08
CA TRP A 12 17.19 -8.14 -12.19
C TRP A 12 16.79 -7.51 -13.52
N ALA A 13 17.70 -7.39 -14.50
CA ALA A 13 17.44 -6.68 -15.75
C ALA A 13 16.17 -7.18 -16.47
N ALA A 14 15.95 -8.49 -16.52
CA ALA A 14 14.78 -9.07 -17.16
C ALA A 14 13.46 -8.69 -16.45
N TYR A 15 13.46 -8.71 -15.11
CA TYR A 15 12.31 -8.30 -14.31
C TYR A 15 12.05 -6.79 -14.42
N LEU A 16 13.09 -5.97 -14.28
CA LEU A 16 12.99 -4.52 -14.32
C LEU A 16 12.51 -3.98 -15.68
N GLN A 17 12.71 -4.72 -16.77
CA GLN A 17 12.19 -4.40 -18.11
C GLN A 17 10.69 -4.67 -18.26
N LEU A 18 10.10 -5.52 -17.41
CA LEU A 18 8.65 -5.77 -17.39
C LEU A 18 7.90 -4.67 -16.61
N LEU A 19 8.57 -4.00 -15.68
CA LEU A 19 7.98 -2.93 -14.90
C LEU A 19 7.78 -1.69 -15.78
N PRO A 20 6.67 -0.94 -15.58
CA PRO A 20 6.55 0.38 -16.16
C PRO A 20 7.61 1.32 -15.57
N ASP A 21 7.78 2.49 -16.21
CA ASP A 21 8.69 3.51 -15.68
C ASP A 21 8.23 3.99 -14.30
N ARG A 22 6.92 4.14 -14.12
CA ARG A 22 6.21 4.50 -12.88
C ARG A 22 4.77 3.99 -12.91
N GLU A 23 4.13 3.87 -11.75
CA GLU A 23 2.68 3.69 -11.64
C GLU A 23 1.94 5.03 -11.55
N CYS A 24 0.67 5.04 -11.95
CA CYS A 24 -0.18 6.23 -11.99
C CYS A 24 -0.78 6.60 -10.61
N LEU A 25 0.03 6.61 -9.55
CA LEU A 25 -0.41 7.01 -8.22
C LEU A 25 -0.63 8.53 -8.12
N PRO A 26 -1.53 9.02 -7.25
CA PRO A 26 -1.67 10.45 -6.94
C PRO A 26 -0.34 11.14 -6.58
N LEU A 27 0.59 10.37 -6.01
CA LEU A 27 1.95 10.80 -5.69
C LEU A 27 2.72 11.39 -6.89
N VAL A 28 2.40 11.01 -8.13
CA VAL A 28 3.05 11.54 -9.36
C VAL A 28 2.14 12.43 -10.21
N TRP A 29 0.91 12.67 -9.77
CA TRP A 29 0.01 13.63 -10.43
C TRP A 29 0.51 15.06 -10.24
N THR A 30 0.14 15.95 -11.15
CA THR A 30 0.37 17.39 -11.00
C THR A 30 -0.45 17.94 -9.82
N LEU A 31 -0.01 19.05 -9.23
CA LEU A 31 -0.79 19.69 -8.15
C LEU A 31 -2.16 20.16 -8.66
N ASP A 32 -2.25 20.58 -9.92
CA ASP A 32 -3.52 20.97 -10.54
C ASP A 32 -4.50 19.79 -10.65
N GLU A 33 -4.02 18.59 -11.03
CA GLU A 33 -4.84 17.37 -11.04
C GLU A 33 -5.33 17.01 -9.63
N VAL A 34 -4.44 17.10 -8.63
CA VAL A 34 -4.79 16.87 -7.22
C VAL A 34 -5.85 17.87 -6.76
N ASP A 35 -5.69 19.14 -7.09
CA ASP A 35 -6.62 20.22 -6.72
C ASP A 35 -7.94 20.21 -7.49
N HIS A 36 -8.01 19.51 -8.62
CA HIS A 36 -9.22 19.38 -9.40
C HIS A 36 -10.00 18.10 -9.10
N LEU A 37 -9.30 16.98 -8.88
CA LEU A 37 -9.91 15.64 -8.83
C LEU A 37 -10.15 15.13 -7.42
N LEU A 38 -9.31 15.50 -6.46
CA LEU A 38 -9.39 15.01 -5.08
C LEU A 38 -10.11 15.93 -4.07
N PRO A 39 -10.56 17.18 -4.36
CA PRO A 39 -11.25 17.99 -3.36
C PRO A 39 -12.42 17.26 -2.68
N GLY A 40 -12.46 17.33 -1.34
CA GLY A 40 -13.48 16.68 -0.52
C GLY A 40 -13.18 15.23 -0.14
N THR A 41 -12.12 14.64 -0.70
CA THR A 41 -11.55 13.37 -0.22
C THR A 41 -10.44 13.64 0.79
N GLU A 42 -10.15 12.65 1.64
CA GLU A 42 -9.01 12.65 2.56
C GLU A 42 -7.66 12.76 1.82
N LEU A 43 -7.58 12.26 0.59
CA LEU A 43 -6.35 12.24 -0.19
C LEU A 43 -5.90 13.63 -0.64
N HIS A 44 -6.82 14.61 -0.71
CA HIS A 44 -6.52 15.95 -1.21
C HIS A 44 -5.35 16.60 -0.47
N LYS A 45 -5.37 16.48 0.86
CA LYS A 45 -4.32 17.02 1.74
C LYS A 45 -3.14 16.05 1.84
N ILE A 46 -3.42 14.77 2.07
CA ILE A 46 -2.39 13.73 2.28
C ILE A 46 -1.40 13.68 1.11
N VAL A 47 -1.89 13.67 -0.13
CA VAL A 47 -1.01 13.57 -1.31
C VAL A 47 -0.05 14.76 -1.42
N LYS A 48 -0.46 15.95 -1.02
CA LYS A 48 0.40 17.15 -1.04
C LYS A 48 1.48 17.09 0.02
N GLU A 49 1.13 16.64 1.22
CA GLU A 49 2.05 16.47 2.34
C GLU A 49 3.07 15.37 2.03
N ASP A 50 2.61 14.22 1.56
CA ASP A 50 3.48 13.11 1.13
C ASP A 50 4.46 13.52 0.03
N LYS A 51 4.01 14.29 -0.97
CA LYS A 51 4.89 14.82 -2.02
C LYS A 51 6.00 15.69 -1.43
N ALA A 52 5.71 16.52 -0.43
CA ALA A 52 6.74 17.34 0.22
C ALA A 52 7.73 16.46 1.00
N LEU A 53 7.22 15.55 1.83
CA LEU A 53 8.05 14.65 2.63
C LEU A 53 8.96 13.76 1.77
N ILE A 54 8.43 13.17 0.70
CA ILE A 54 9.21 12.31 -0.21
C ILE A 54 10.28 13.11 -0.95
N TYR A 55 10.02 14.37 -1.27
CA TYR A 55 11.04 15.24 -1.86
C TYR A 55 12.16 15.57 -0.86
N ASP A 56 11.80 15.84 0.40
CA ASP A 56 12.78 16.07 1.46
C ASP A 56 13.61 14.81 1.73
N ASP A 57 12.99 13.63 1.78
CA ASP A 57 13.69 12.33 1.88
C ASP A 57 14.71 12.14 0.76
N TRP A 58 14.33 12.44 -0.48
CA TRP A 58 15.25 12.37 -1.62
C TRP A 58 16.44 13.31 -1.44
N LYS A 59 16.17 14.55 -1.04
CA LYS A 59 17.20 15.58 -0.89
C LYS A 59 18.15 15.28 0.26
N GLU A 60 17.66 14.76 1.37
CA GLU A 60 18.45 14.48 2.58
C GLU A 60 19.15 13.13 2.53
N SER A 61 18.53 12.13 1.93
CA SER A 61 19.03 10.75 1.97
C SER A 61 19.65 10.28 0.65
N ILE A 62 19.06 10.62 -0.50
CA ILE A 62 19.51 10.10 -1.80
C ILE A 62 20.57 11.01 -2.43
N MET A 63 20.32 12.31 -2.45
CA MET A 63 21.23 13.28 -3.08
C MET A 63 22.67 13.19 -2.55
N PRO A 64 22.93 13.07 -1.23
CA PRO A 64 24.31 12.95 -0.73
C PRO A 64 25.01 11.64 -1.14
N LEU A 65 24.24 10.57 -1.36
CA LEU A 65 24.79 9.26 -1.74
C LEU A 65 25.23 9.23 -3.19
N VAL A 66 24.63 10.04 -4.07
CA VAL A 66 25.00 10.11 -5.49
C VAL A 66 26.48 10.49 -5.64
N ASP A 67 26.90 11.54 -4.93
CA ASP A 67 28.29 12.00 -4.95
C ASP A 67 29.21 11.03 -4.18
N ALA A 68 28.80 10.59 -2.99
CA ALA A 68 29.62 9.72 -2.14
C ALA A 68 29.97 8.38 -2.81
N LEU A 69 29.02 7.81 -3.56
CA LEU A 69 29.16 6.52 -4.23
C LEU A 69 29.48 6.64 -5.73
N HIS A 70 29.70 7.86 -6.24
CA HIS A 70 30.01 8.13 -7.65
C HIS A 70 28.97 7.53 -8.61
N LEU A 71 27.70 7.66 -8.26
CA LEU A 71 26.58 7.12 -9.03
C LEU A 71 26.27 8.02 -10.25
N VAL A 72 25.63 7.46 -11.28
CA VAL A 72 25.22 8.22 -12.47
C VAL A 72 23.99 9.08 -12.12
N PRO A 73 24.10 10.42 -12.07
CA PRO A 73 23.04 11.28 -11.51
C PRO A 73 21.67 11.15 -12.19
N ASP A 74 21.64 10.85 -13.49
CA ASP A 74 20.41 10.72 -14.29
C ASP A 74 19.44 9.65 -13.77
N PHE A 75 19.93 8.65 -13.03
CA PHE A 75 19.11 7.57 -12.45
C PHE A 75 18.63 7.85 -11.02
N PHE A 76 19.08 8.95 -10.41
CA PHE A 76 18.86 9.28 -9.00
C PHE A 76 18.30 10.69 -8.82
N GLY A 77 17.74 11.29 -9.86
CA GLY A 77 16.98 12.53 -9.76
C GLY A 77 15.68 12.36 -8.97
N ALA A 78 15.07 13.48 -8.57
CA ALA A 78 13.82 13.46 -7.81
C ALA A 78 12.72 12.69 -8.56
N GLU A 79 12.54 12.93 -9.86
CA GLU A 79 11.53 12.22 -10.65
C GLU A 79 11.74 10.69 -10.65
N GLN A 80 13.00 10.24 -10.73
CA GLN A 80 13.34 8.81 -10.68
C GLN A 80 13.08 8.23 -9.28
N TYR A 81 13.27 9.02 -8.22
CA TYR A 81 12.92 8.62 -6.87
C TYR A 81 11.41 8.48 -6.70
N PHE A 82 10.62 9.48 -7.12
CA PHE A 82 9.17 9.39 -7.13
C PHE A 82 8.68 8.18 -7.94
N ALA A 83 9.21 7.98 -9.14
CA ALA A 83 8.90 6.81 -9.97
C ALA A 83 9.21 5.49 -9.25
N ALA A 84 10.39 5.37 -8.62
CA ALA A 84 10.73 4.20 -7.83
C ALA A 84 9.80 4.00 -6.63
N ARG A 85 9.40 5.07 -5.93
CA ARG A 85 8.43 5.02 -4.83
C ARG A 85 7.07 4.51 -5.29
N THR A 86 6.60 4.92 -6.47
CA THR A 86 5.33 4.40 -7.01
C THR A 86 5.38 2.89 -7.30
N LEU A 87 6.49 2.39 -7.82
CA LEU A 87 6.66 0.96 -8.09
C LEU A 87 6.73 0.16 -6.79
N VAL A 88 7.47 0.65 -5.79
CA VAL A 88 7.54 -0.02 -4.49
C VAL A 88 6.18 -0.04 -3.81
N ALA A 89 5.50 1.09 -3.71
CA ALA A 89 4.20 1.20 -3.03
C ALA A 89 3.13 0.27 -3.62
N SER A 90 3.19 0.02 -4.93
CA SER A 90 2.16 -0.75 -5.65
C SER A 90 2.46 -2.24 -5.79
N ARG A 91 3.71 -2.68 -5.58
CA ARG A 91 4.17 -4.04 -5.95
C ARG A 91 4.98 -4.75 -4.88
N SER A 92 5.39 -4.07 -3.81
CA SER A 92 6.14 -4.73 -2.74
C SER A 92 5.23 -5.58 -1.87
N PHE A 93 5.74 -6.73 -1.43
CA PHE A 93 5.11 -7.61 -0.45
C PHE A 93 5.87 -7.53 0.87
N GLN A 94 5.16 -7.70 1.99
CA GLN A 94 5.81 -8.03 3.24
C GLN A 94 6.31 -9.48 3.16
N ILE A 95 7.62 -9.67 3.31
CA ILE A 95 8.28 -10.98 3.24
C ILE A 95 8.22 -11.64 4.62
N ASP A 96 8.85 -11.02 5.61
CA ASP A 96 8.82 -11.42 7.02
C ASP A 96 9.40 -10.28 7.89
N ASP A 97 9.43 -10.48 9.21
CA ASP A 97 9.95 -9.49 10.17
C ASP A 97 11.45 -9.20 10.00
N TYR A 98 12.21 -10.13 9.41
CA TYR A 98 13.65 -10.01 9.24
C TYR A 98 14.01 -9.28 7.92
N HIS A 99 13.35 -9.62 6.83
CA HIS A 99 13.58 -9.11 5.48
C HIS A 99 12.73 -7.86 5.16
N GLY A 100 11.62 -7.65 5.88
CA GLY A 100 10.72 -6.51 5.68
C GLY A 100 9.98 -6.58 4.34
N PHE A 101 9.91 -5.43 3.64
CA PHE A 101 9.22 -5.32 2.36
C PHE A 101 10.16 -5.52 1.18
N GLY A 102 9.73 -6.31 0.19
CA GLY A 102 10.50 -6.58 -1.02
C GLY A 102 9.64 -6.71 -2.26
N MET A 103 10.23 -6.43 -3.41
CA MET A 103 9.60 -6.69 -4.71
C MET A 103 9.80 -8.18 -5.02
N VAL A 104 8.71 -8.90 -5.28
CA VAL A 104 8.75 -10.34 -5.55
C VAL A 104 8.37 -10.58 -7.01
N PRO A 105 9.35 -10.80 -7.91
CA PRO A 105 9.08 -11.06 -9.31
C PRO A 105 8.09 -12.23 -9.49
N LEU A 106 7.21 -12.12 -10.49
CA LEU A 106 6.10 -13.04 -10.78
C LEU A 106 4.92 -12.92 -9.81
N ALA A 107 5.15 -12.76 -8.50
CA ALA A 107 4.06 -12.55 -7.55
C ALA A 107 3.40 -11.18 -7.74
N ASP A 108 4.19 -10.16 -8.09
CA ASP A 108 3.72 -8.80 -8.35
C ASP A 108 3.03 -8.59 -9.72
N LEU A 109 2.80 -9.67 -10.48
CA LEU A 109 2.02 -9.64 -11.73
C LEU A 109 0.52 -9.80 -11.51
N PHE A 110 0.11 -10.42 -10.40
CA PHE A 110 -1.30 -10.72 -10.15
C PHE A 110 -2.03 -9.47 -9.71
N ASN A 111 -3.06 -9.08 -10.47
CA ASN A 111 -3.90 -7.94 -10.12
C ASN A 111 -4.75 -8.20 -8.88
N HIS A 112 -5.23 -7.13 -8.26
CA HIS A 112 -6.10 -7.17 -7.10
C HIS A 112 -7.55 -7.51 -7.45
N LYS A 113 -8.21 -8.23 -6.54
CA LYS A 113 -9.67 -8.24 -6.48
C LYS A 113 -10.18 -8.44 -5.05
N THR A 114 -10.90 -7.45 -4.51
CA THR A 114 -11.46 -7.53 -3.15
C THR A 114 -12.33 -8.78 -2.95
N GLN A 115 -12.03 -9.55 -1.89
CA GLN A 115 -12.76 -10.77 -1.48
C GLN A 115 -12.90 -11.86 -2.56
N ALA A 116 -12.13 -11.79 -3.64
CA ALA A 116 -12.28 -12.72 -4.76
C ALA A 116 -10.92 -13.10 -5.37
N GLU A 117 -9.90 -13.25 -4.52
CA GLU A 117 -8.57 -13.73 -4.89
C GLU A 117 -8.60 -15.20 -5.33
N ASP A 118 -7.92 -15.50 -6.43
CA ASP A 118 -7.67 -16.84 -6.97
C ASP A 118 -6.37 -17.45 -6.45
N VAL A 119 -5.42 -16.59 -6.10
CA VAL A 119 -4.13 -16.95 -5.52
C VAL A 119 -3.86 -16.17 -4.25
N HIS A 120 -3.04 -16.75 -3.39
CA HIS A 120 -2.62 -16.15 -2.13
C HIS A 120 -1.10 -16.25 -1.96
N PHE A 121 -0.48 -15.16 -1.53
CA PHE A 121 0.96 -15.10 -1.26
C PHE A 121 1.25 -15.57 0.16
N THR A 122 2.19 -16.50 0.32
CA THR A 122 2.62 -17.04 1.61
C THR A 122 4.14 -17.06 1.71
N CYS A 123 4.67 -16.64 2.86
CA CYS A 123 6.06 -16.81 3.24
C CYS A 123 6.17 -17.98 4.22
N GLY A 124 7.15 -18.88 4.04
CA GLY A 124 7.28 -20.11 4.82
C GLY A 124 7.22 -19.91 6.34
N THR A 125 6.16 -20.43 6.96
CA THR A 125 5.94 -20.66 8.41
C THR A 125 6.34 -19.55 9.38
N PHE A 126 5.40 -18.64 9.66
CA PHE A 126 5.07 -18.25 11.04
C PHE A 126 3.55 -18.12 11.20
N ASP A 127 2.84 -19.20 10.89
CA ASP A 127 1.50 -19.40 11.45
C ASP A 127 1.70 -19.87 12.90
N SER A 128 1.96 -18.91 13.80
CA SER A 128 2.14 -19.19 15.22
C SER A 128 1.43 -18.14 16.07
N LYS A 129 0.15 -18.46 16.27
CA LYS A 129 -0.65 -18.25 17.49
C LYS A 129 -1.04 -16.82 17.80
N SER A 130 -2.33 -16.56 17.56
CA SER A 130 -3.16 -15.70 18.40
C SER A 130 -2.98 -16.08 19.88
N ASP A 131 -2.24 -15.27 20.63
CA ASP A 131 -2.40 -15.17 22.07
C ASP A 131 -2.82 -13.72 22.35
N ASP A 132 -4.07 -13.58 22.80
CA ASP A 132 -4.68 -12.37 23.29
C ASP A 132 -3.89 -11.83 24.50
N GLU A 133 -3.25 -10.67 24.38
CA GLU A 133 -3.01 -9.77 25.52
C GLU A 133 -3.14 -8.31 25.07
N ASP A 134 -4.18 -7.64 25.58
CA ASP A 134 -4.41 -6.20 25.48
C ASP A 134 -3.27 -5.41 26.13
N GLU A 135 -2.62 -4.48 25.42
CA GLU A 135 -2.08 -3.25 26.03
C GLU A 135 -2.16 -2.04 25.07
N GLU A 136 -2.66 -0.95 25.62
CA GLU A 136 -2.93 0.34 24.99
C GLU A 136 -1.65 1.09 24.58
N GLY A 137 -1.72 1.76 23.42
CA GLY A 137 -1.16 3.10 23.24
C GLY A 137 0.18 3.21 22.50
N ASN A 138 0.13 3.42 21.18
CA ASN A 138 0.83 4.55 20.55
C ASN A 138 0.33 4.78 19.11
N ASN A 139 -0.07 6.00 18.78
CA ASN A 139 -0.37 6.42 17.41
C ASN A 139 0.92 6.46 16.60
N ASN A 140 1.12 5.44 15.75
CA ASN A 140 1.93 5.50 14.55
C ASN A 140 1.13 4.77 13.48
N ASP A 141 0.83 5.46 12.37
CA ASP A 141 0.08 4.94 11.23
C ASP A 141 0.85 3.81 10.54
N SER A 142 0.74 2.61 11.11
CA SER A 142 1.09 1.33 10.51
C SER A 142 -0.21 0.59 10.27
N TYR A 143 -0.76 0.74 9.07
CA TYR A 143 -1.89 -0.08 8.62
C TYR A 143 -1.43 -1.54 8.61
N THR A 144 -1.79 -2.28 9.66
CA THR A 144 -1.62 -3.72 9.77
C THR A 144 -2.65 -4.41 8.89
N GLU A 145 -2.19 -5.15 7.88
CA GLU A 145 -3.04 -6.06 7.12
C GLU A 145 -3.56 -7.14 8.07
N SER A 146 -4.87 -7.09 8.35
CA SER A 146 -5.53 -8.10 9.16
C SER A 146 -5.76 -9.35 8.32
N ALA A 147 -5.05 -10.43 8.66
CA ALA A 147 -5.35 -11.78 8.21
C ALA A 147 -6.77 -12.16 8.68
N VAL A 148 -7.66 -12.52 7.74
CA VAL A 148 -9.00 -13.04 8.06
C VAL A 148 -9.04 -14.54 7.75
N ASN A 149 -9.40 -15.28 8.79
CA ASN A 149 -9.61 -16.73 8.82
C ASN A 149 -10.52 -17.24 7.68
N GLY A 150 -9.95 -18.00 6.76
CA GLY A 150 -10.66 -18.90 5.85
C GLY A 150 -10.26 -20.35 6.15
N GLU A 151 -11.24 -21.24 6.32
CA GLU A 151 -11.00 -22.67 6.58
C GLU A 151 -10.15 -23.33 5.47
N PRO A 152 -9.20 -24.22 5.79
CA PRO A 152 -8.33 -24.79 4.78
C PRO A 152 -9.05 -25.93 4.05
N ALA A 153 -9.38 -25.69 2.77
CA ALA A 153 -9.65 -26.77 1.84
C ALA A 153 -8.32 -27.45 1.46
N ASN A 154 -7.92 -28.43 2.26
CA ASN A 154 -7.09 -29.60 1.92
C ASN A 154 -6.07 -29.39 0.78
N ALA A 155 -5.01 -28.60 1.03
CA ALA A 155 -3.86 -28.51 0.14
C ALA A 155 -2.97 -29.75 0.31
N LEU A 156 -2.77 -30.44 -0.80
CA LEU A 156 -1.97 -31.64 -0.95
C LEU A 156 -0.49 -31.30 -0.68
N GLY A 157 0.12 -32.01 0.28
CA GLY A 157 1.41 -31.66 0.87
C GLY A 157 2.60 -31.56 -0.10
N CYS A 158 3.35 -30.48 0.03
CA CYS A 158 4.75 -30.38 -0.33
C CYS A 158 5.55 -30.13 0.95
N THR A 159 6.12 -31.21 1.49
CA THR A 159 7.07 -31.16 2.59
C THR A 159 8.45 -30.78 2.02
N SER A 160 8.76 -29.49 2.01
CA SER A 160 10.14 -29.00 2.00
C SER A 160 10.22 -27.84 2.98
N ASP A 161 10.86 -28.11 4.12
CA ASP A 161 11.16 -27.19 5.22
C ASP A 161 12.24 -26.16 4.80
N ASP A 162 12.12 -25.60 3.60
CA ASP A 162 13.00 -24.55 3.10
C ASP A 162 12.38 -23.20 3.45
N SER A 163 12.76 -22.65 4.61
CA SER A 163 12.37 -21.33 5.11
C SER A 163 12.77 -20.14 4.22
N ASN A 164 13.20 -20.40 2.98
CA ASN A 164 13.75 -19.43 2.03
C ASN A 164 12.91 -19.35 0.74
N VAL A 165 11.75 -19.99 0.70
CA VAL A 165 10.86 -19.99 -0.47
C VAL A 165 9.61 -19.17 -0.17
N LEU A 166 9.23 -18.37 -1.17
CA LEU A 166 7.96 -17.65 -1.21
C LEU A 166 7.01 -18.38 -2.14
N GLU A 167 5.79 -18.62 -1.69
CA GLU A 167 4.81 -19.43 -2.42
C GLU A 167 3.59 -18.59 -2.80
N MET A 168 3.14 -18.74 -4.04
CA MET A 168 1.87 -18.20 -4.53
C MET A 168 0.93 -19.38 -4.80
N ILE A 169 -0.07 -19.55 -3.94
CA ILE A 169 -0.89 -20.77 -3.86
C ILE A 169 -2.28 -20.48 -4.41
N MET A 170 -2.80 -21.35 -5.29
CA MET A 170 -4.19 -21.28 -5.74
C MET A 170 -5.15 -21.57 -4.58
N VAL A 171 -6.10 -20.68 -4.34
CA VAL A 171 -7.14 -20.85 -3.31
C VAL A 171 -8.51 -21.21 -3.87
N LYS A 172 -8.70 -21.05 -5.20
CA LYS A 172 -9.90 -21.50 -5.92
C LYS A 172 -9.58 -21.98 -7.33
N ASP A 173 -10.48 -22.80 -7.87
CA ASP A 173 -10.42 -23.25 -9.27
C ASP A 173 -10.70 -22.08 -10.23
N VAL A 174 -9.85 -21.95 -11.25
CA VAL A 174 -9.97 -20.91 -12.29
C VAL A 174 -10.20 -21.55 -13.65
N LYS A 175 -11.13 -20.98 -14.42
CA LYS A 175 -11.43 -21.45 -15.78
C LYS A 175 -10.24 -21.14 -16.71
N THR A 176 -9.96 -22.05 -17.63
CA THR A 176 -8.94 -21.81 -18.67
C THR A 176 -9.20 -20.51 -19.42
N GLY A 177 -8.18 -19.65 -19.50
CA GLY A 177 -8.23 -18.36 -20.18
C GLY A 177 -8.81 -17.22 -19.33
N ALA A 178 -9.25 -17.48 -18.09
CA ALA A 178 -9.58 -16.41 -17.16
C ALA A 178 -8.31 -15.87 -16.49
N GLU A 179 -8.35 -14.58 -16.15
CA GLU A 179 -7.34 -13.93 -15.33
C GLU A 179 -7.38 -14.47 -13.90
N ILE A 180 -6.21 -14.50 -13.26
CA ILE A 180 -6.00 -14.94 -11.90
C ILE A 180 -5.72 -13.69 -11.05
N PHE A 181 -6.48 -13.51 -9.98
CA PHE A 181 -6.35 -12.34 -9.11
C PHE A 181 -5.71 -12.72 -7.76
N ASN A 182 -4.92 -11.80 -7.21
CA ASN A 182 -4.47 -11.81 -5.82
C ASN A 182 -5.35 -10.85 -4.98
N THR A 183 -5.17 -10.85 -3.67
CA THR A 183 -5.62 -9.77 -2.79
C THR A 183 -4.46 -8.88 -2.35
N TYR A 184 -4.74 -7.59 -2.18
CA TYR A 184 -3.81 -6.59 -1.66
C TYR A 184 -4.28 -6.15 -0.26
N GLY A 185 -5.04 -7.02 0.42
CA GLY A 185 -5.71 -6.71 1.67
C GLY A 185 -7.09 -6.07 1.51
N PHE A 186 -7.69 -5.74 2.65
CA PHE A 186 -9.01 -5.13 2.75
C PHE A 186 -8.87 -3.61 2.90
N ALA A 187 -8.97 -2.89 1.79
CA ALA A 187 -8.73 -1.45 1.75
C ALA A 187 -9.89 -0.70 1.06
N GLY A 188 -10.26 0.46 1.61
CA GLY A 188 -11.20 1.38 0.98
C GLY A 188 -10.61 2.07 -0.25
N ASN A 189 -11.45 2.77 -1.03
CA ASN A 189 -11.03 3.31 -2.33
C ASN A 189 -9.95 4.39 -2.21
N ALA A 190 -9.94 5.18 -1.12
CA ALA A 190 -8.88 6.15 -0.90
C ALA A 190 -7.51 5.48 -0.71
N ALA A 191 -7.44 4.40 0.09
CA ALA A 191 -6.21 3.65 0.28
C ALA A 191 -5.77 2.92 -1.01
N LEU A 192 -6.72 2.33 -1.74
CA LEU A 192 -6.44 1.69 -3.03
C LEU A 192 -5.87 2.69 -4.05
N LEU A 193 -6.48 3.87 -4.16
CA LEU A 193 -6.03 4.91 -5.06
C LEU A 193 -4.65 5.44 -4.68
N HIS A 194 -4.42 5.67 -3.39
CA HIS A 194 -3.17 6.20 -2.87
C HIS A 194 -1.99 5.25 -3.08
N ARG A 195 -2.18 3.94 -2.84
CA ARG A 195 -1.10 2.93 -2.90
C ARG A 195 -0.94 2.27 -4.26
N TYR A 196 -2.04 2.03 -4.97
CA TYR A 196 -2.06 1.20 -6.19
C TYR A 196 -2.60 1.93 -7.43
N GLY A 197 -3.20 3.12 -7.28
CA GLY A 197 -3.57 3.96 -8.42
C GLY A 197 -4.89 3.56 -9.09
N PHE A 198 -5.73 2.79 -8.41
CA PHE A 198 -7.06 2.42 -8.88
C PHE A 198 -8.09 2.46 -7.74
N THR A 199 -9.37 2.43 -8.11
CA THR A 199 -10.50 2.24 -7.19
C THR A 199 -11.39 1.13 -7.73
N GLU A 200 -12.18 0.52 -6.85
CA GLU A 200 -13.15 -0.50 -7.24
C GLU A 200 -14.59 0.04 -7.11
N PRO A 201 -15.45 -0.24 -8.09
CA PRO A 201 -16.88 0.05 -7.95
C PRO A 201 -17.48 -0.86 -6.86
N ASP A 202 -18.39 -0.32 -6.06
CA ASP A 202 -19.10 -1.06 -5.01
C ASP A 202 -18.18 -1.77 -3.99
N ASN A 203 -17.02 -1.17 -3.69
CA ASN A 203 -16.08 -1.70 -2.70
C ASN A 203 -16.73 -1.75 -1.30
N PRO A 204 -16.91 -2.94 -0.70
CA PRO A 204 -17.57 -3.08 0.61
C PRO A 204 -16.75 -2.54 1.78
N TYR A 205 -15.45 -2.28 1.58
CA TYR A 205 -14.55 -1.70 2.58
C TYR A 205 -14.36 -0.20 2.39
N ASP A 206 -15.14 0.43 1.52
CA ASP A 206 -15.03 1.87 1.31
C ASP A 206 -15.42 2.64 2.57
N ILE A 207 -14.67 3.70 2.86
CA ILE A 207 -14.82 4.51 4.08
C ILE A 207 -15.00 5.97 3.73
N VAL A 208 -15.72 6.71 4.58
CA VAL A 208 -15.85 8.16 4.47
C VAL A 208 -15.46 8.77 5.81
N ASN A 209 -14.45 9.62 5.78
CA ASN A 209 -13.99 10.34 6.96
C ASN A 209 -14.78 11.63 7.15
N ILE A 210 -15.30 11.83 8.36
CA ILE A 210 -16.00 13.06 8.74
C ILE A 210 -15.13 13.80 9.73
N ASP A 211 -14.67 14.99 9.35
CA ASP A 211 -13.87 15.85 10.22
C ASP A 211 -14.68 16.29 11.45
N LEU A 212 -14.17 15.96 12.63
CA LEU A 212 -14.81 16.32 13.89
C LEU A 212 -14.90 17.83 14.07
N GLU A 213 -13.92 18.62 13.59
CA GLU A 213 -13.98 20.08 13.65
C GLU A 213 -15.16 20.62 12.85
N LEU A 214 -15.44 20.02 11.69
CA LEU A 214 -16.61 20.35 10.89
C LEU A 214 -17.89 20.01 11.66
N VAL A 215 -17.98 18.84 12.29
CA VAL A 215 -19.14 18.47 13.10
C VAL A 215 -19.36 19.45 14.26
N LEU A 216 -18.29 19.84 14.96
CA LEU A 216 -18.33 20.81 16.05
C LEU A 216 -18.80 22.19 15.56
N TYR A 217 -18.28 22.65 14.43
CA TYR A 217 -18.67 23.93 13.82
C TYR A 217 -20.16 23.95 13.47
N TRP A 218 -20.67 22.92 12.78
CA TRP A 218 -22.09 22.81 12.41
C TRP A 218 -22.98 22.69 13.65
N SER A 219 -22.56 21.91 14.64
CA SER A 219 -23.28 21.77 15.90
C SER A 219 -23.40 23.09 16.67
N SER A 220 -22.35 23.91 16.66
CA SER A 220 -22.33 25.22 17.34
C SER A 220 -23.13 26.30 16.60
N SER A 221 -23.24 26.22 15.28
CA SER A 221 -23.96 27.19 14.44
C SER A 221 -25.46 26.91 14.38
N LEU A 222 -25.87 25.64 14.46
CA LEU A 222 -27.28 25.25 14.36
C LEU A 222 -27.99 25.12 15.71
N PHE A 223 -27.26 24.85 16.79
CA PHE A 223 -27.83 24.59 18.10
C PHE A 223 -27.27 25.51 19.19
N SER A 224 -28.09 25.84 20.19
CA SER A 224 -27.59 26.53 21.38
C SER A 224 -26.69 25.61 22.21
N GLY A 225 -25.68 26.19 22.89
CA GLY A 225 -24.57 25.43 23.50
C GLY A 225 -24.96 24.31 24.47
N ARG A 226 -26.16 24.35 25.07
CA ARG A 226 -26.69 23.25 25.91
C ARG A 226 -27.07 22.00 25.10
N TYR A 227 -27.58 22.17 23.87
CA TYR A 227 -27.96 21.06 23.00
C TYR A 227 -26.75 20.54 22.20
N SER A 228 -25.80 21.42 21.84
CA SER A 228 -24.56 21.01 21.16
C SER A 228 -23.74 20.07 22.05
N ARG A 229 -23.52 20.41 23.33
CA ARG A 229 -22.76 19.56 24.27
C ARG A 229 -23.42 18.20 24.52
N ALA A 230 -24.73 18.17 24.71
CA ALA A 230 -25.47 16.93 24.96
C ALA A 230 -25.52 15.98 23.75
N ARG A 231 -25.32 16.49 22.52
CA ARG A 231 -25.30 15.69 21.29
C ARG A 231 -23.90 15.23 20.90
N LEU A 232 -22.87 16.00 21.28
CA LEU A 232 -21.47 15.64 21.04
C LEU A 232 -20.97 14.59 22.04
N SER A 233 -21.51 14.56 23.27
CA SER A 233 -21.19 13.55 24.28
C SER A 233 -21.61 12.11 23.91
N PHE A 234 -22.30 11.90 22.78
CA PHE A 234 -22.61 10.57 22.25
C PHE A 234 -21.44 9.96 21.45
N GLY A 235 -20.43 10.75 21.07
CA GLY A 235 -19.28 10.29 20.28
C GLY A 235 -17.98 10.16 21.08
N GLU A 236 -18.01 10.32 22.41
CA GLU A 236 -16.84 10.23 23.31
C GLU A 236 -16.76 8.90 24.09
N ASN A 237 -17.47 7.85 23.66
CA ASN A 237 -17.40 6.50 24.27
C ASN A 237 -16.68 5.51 23.37
#